data_AF-Q58R97-F1
#
_entry.id   AF-Q58R97-F1
#
_cell.length_a   1.000
_cell.length_b   1.000
_cell.length_c   1.000
_cell.angle_alpha   90.00
_cell.angle_beta   90.00
_cell.angle_gamma   90.00
#
_symmetry.space_group_name_H-M   'P 1'
#
loop_
_entity.id
_entity.type
_entity.pdbx_description
1 polymer ?
#
loop_
_entity_poly.entity_id
_entity_poly.type
_entity_poly.pdbx_seq_one_letter_code
_entity_poly.pdbx_strand_id
1 'polypeptide(L)'
;DGWQTEIESANGDKVMSKVLPGIGKVFKLEVMLEQKTDYLYEELVDNMEQMGEWNPNVKQVKVLQKIGEDTMITHEVSAETAGNVVGPRDFVSVRCA
;
A
#
# COMPACT_ATOMS: atom_id res chain seq x y z
N ASP A 1 2.77 23.98 2.51
CA ASP A 1 2.19 22.66 2.81
C ASP A 1 3.13 21.72 3.59
N GLY A 2 4.45 21.93 3.52
CA GLY A 2 5.43 21.20 4.34
C GLY A 2 5.80 19.81 3.82
N TRP A 3 5.43 19.50 2.57
CA TRP A 3 5.85 18.29 1.86
C TRP A 3 7.13 18.56 1.07
N GLN A 4 8.05 17.59 1.06
CA GLN A 4 9.27 17.59 0.27
C GLN A 4 9.17 16.54 -0.84
N THR A 5 9.50 16.89 -2.08
CA THR A 5 9.59 15.90 -3.18
C THR A 5 10.83 15.03 -3.01
N GLU A 6 10.65 13.71 -3.07
CA GLU A 6 11.72 12.69 -3.01
C GLU A 6 12.00 12.11 -4.41
N ILE A 7 10.95 11.83 -5.19
CA ILE A 7 11.03 11.24 -6.52
C ILE A 7 9.99 11.92 -7.42
N GLU A 8 10.37 12.23 -8.66
CA GLU A 8 9.45 12.61 -9.74
C GLU A 8 9.79 11.76 -10.97
N SER A 9 8.83 10.98 -11.43
CA SER A 9 8.95 10.10 -12.59
C SER A 9 8.61 10.84 -13.89
N ALA A 10 9.07 10.33 -15.03
CA ALA A 10 8.83 10.95 -16.34
C ALA A 10 7.34 11.02 -16.75
N ASN A 11 6.50 10.14 -16.19
CA ASN A 11 5.04 10.15 -16.37
C ASN A 11 4.32 11.13 -15.44
N GLY A 12 5.05 11.85 -14.58
CA GLY A 12 4.50 12.82 -13.64
C GLY A 12 4.20 12.27 -12.24
N ASP A 13 4.42 10.97 -11.99
CA ASP A 13 4.22 10.38 -10.67
C ASP A 13 5.21 10.95 -9.65
N LYS A 14 4.72 11.20 -8.43
CA LYS A 14 5.50 11.84 -7.38
C LYS A 14 5.49 11.03 -6.10
N VAL A 15 6.67 10.90 -5.50
CA VAL A 15 6.81 10.51 -4.10
C VAL A 15 7.24 11.74 -3.32
N MET A 16 6.46 12.10 -2.31
CA MET A 16 6.75 13.18 -1.38
C MET A 16 6.93 12.64 0.03
N SER A 17 7.61 13.39 0.89
CA SER A 17 7.74 13.06 2.31
C SER A 17 7.46 14.25 3.22
N LYS A 18 7.11 13.94 4.48
CA LYS A 18 6.93 14.92 5.55
C LYS A 18 7.19 14.27 6.89
N VAL A 19 7.75 15.01 7.85
CA VAL A 19 7.86 14.54 9.23
C VAL A 19 6.63 14.99 10.01
N LEU A 20 5.88 14.02 10.54
CA LEU A 20 4.68 14.26 11.34
C LEU A 20 4.99 14.06 12.84
N PRO A 21 4.50 14.94 13.73
CA PRO A 21 4.62 14.76 15.17
C PRO A 21 4.03 13.41 15.61
N GLY A 22 4.76 12.65 16.43
CA GLY A 22 4.31 11.36 16.97
C GLY A 22 4.39 10.14 16.02
N ILE A 23 4.58 10.36 14.72
CA ILE A 23 4.66 9.27 13.71
C ILE A 23 6.06 9.18 13.09
N GLY A 24 6.71 10.32 12.84
CA GLY A 24 8.00 10.38 12.13
C GLY A 24 7.84 10.70 10.64
N LYS A 25 8.80 10.25 9.81
CA LYS A 25 8.79 10.51 8.36
C LYS A 25 7.73 9.64 7.68
N VAL A 26 6.77 10.26 7.00
CA VAL A 26 5.77 9.60 6.15
C VAL A 26 6.04 9.87 4.68
N PHE A 27 5.56 8.99 3.82
CA PHE A 27 5.64 9.11 2.37
C PHE A 27 4.24 9.22 1.76
N LYS A 28 4.08 10.09 0.76
CA LYS A 28 2.87 10.26 -0.05
C LYS A 28 3.21 9.93 -1.50
N LEU A 29 2.55 8.92 -2.05
CA LEU A 29 2.57 8.61 -3.49
C LEU A 29 1.40 9.35 -4.17
N GLU A 30 1.69 10.11 -5.23
CA GLU A 30 0.71 10.85 -6.03
C GLU A 30 0.85 10.41 -7.48
N VAL A 31 -0.22 9.81 -8.01
CA VAL A 31 -0.27 9.16 -9.33
C VAL A 31 -1.63 9.46 -9.95
N MET A 32 -1.67 9.62 -11.27
CA MET A 32 -2.91 9.75 -12.04
C MET A 32 -3.17 8.45 -12.81
N LEU A 33 -4.32 7.83 -12.58
CA LEU A 33 -4.76 6.61 -13.26
C LEU A 33 -5.98 6.91 -14.12
N GLU A 34 -5.90 6.60 -15.41
CA GLU A 34 -7.03 6.73 -16.35
C GLU A 34 -8.02 5.55 -16.20
N GLN A 35 -8.59 5.39 -15.01
CA GLN A 35 -9.54 4.33 -14.67
C GLN A 35 -10.70 4.88 -13.85
N LYS A 36 -11.82 4.14 -13.82
CA LYS A 36 -12.93 4.47 -12.93
C LYS A 36 -12.59 4.10 -11.49
N THR A 37 -13.09 4.90 -10.54
CA THR A 37 -12.79 4.73 -9.12
C THR A 37 -13.34 3.42 -8.53
N ASP A 38 -14.49 2.95 -9.02
CA ASP A 38 -15.10 1.68 -8.63
C ASP A 38 -14.21 0.48 -8.98
N TYR A 39 -13.62 0.46 -10.18
CA TYR A 39 -12.68 -0.60 -10.57
C TYR A 39 -11.41 -0.59 -9.73
N LEU A 40 -10.91 0.59 -9.37
CA LEU A 40 -9.77 0.69 -8.46
C LEU A 40 -10.11 0.21 -7.06
N TYR A 41 -11.31 0.50 -6.57
CA TYR A 41 -11.75 0.04 -5.26
C TYR A 41 -11.89 -1.48 -5.22
N GLU A 42 -12.54 -2.06 -6.24
CA GLU A 42 -12.68 -3.51 -6.38
C GLU A 42 -11.31 -4.20 -6.36
N GLU A 43 -10.36 -3.72 -7.16
CA GLU A 43 -9.03 -4.33 -7.27
C GLU A 43 -8.16 -4.14 -6.01
N LEU A 44 -8.26 -2.99 -5.34
CA LEU A 44 -7.40 -2.65 -4.20
C LEU A 44 -7.96 -3.09 -2.84
N VAL A 45 -9.29 -3.26 -2.75
CA VAL A 45 -9.99 -3.55 -1.50
C VAL A 45 -10.74 -4.87 -1.58
N ASP A 46 -11.72 -4.99 -2.48
CA ASP A 46 -12.60 -6.17 -2.52
C ASP A 46 -11.81 -7.44 -2.87
N ASN A 47 -10.85 -7.30 -3.79
CA ASN A 47 -9.97 -8.37 -4.27
C ASN A 47 -8.57 -8.32 -3.62
N MET A 48 -8.42 -7.72 -2.43
CA MET A 48 -7.09 -7.52 -1.83
C MET A 48 -6.31 -8.82 -1.57
N GLU A 49 -7.00 -9.95 -1.33
CA GLU A 49 -6.34 -11.26 -1.15
C GLU A 49 -5.71 -11.78 -2.47
N GLN A 50 -6.15 -11.27 -3.63
CA GLN A 50 -5.57 -11.56 -4.95
C GLN A 50 -4.44 -10.58 -5.33
N MET A 51 -4.15 -9.56 -4.50
CA MET A 51 -3.16 -8.53 -4.82
C MET A 51 -1.76 -9.08 -5.15
N GLY A 52 -1.39 -10.23 -4.57
CA GLY A 52 -0.12 -10.90 -4.86
C GLY A 52 -0.02 -11.50 -6.27
N GLU A 53 -1.13 -11.63 -7.01
CA GLU A 53 -1.13 -12.15 -8.39
C GLU A 53 -0.53 -11.14 -9.38
N TRP A 54 -0.67 -9.84 -9.10
CA TRP A 54 -0.20 -8.77 -9.99
C TRP A 54 0.82 -7.84 -9.33
N ASN A 55 0.88 -7.75 -8.00
CA ASN A 55 1.84 -6.89 -7.29
C ASN A 55 3.08 -7.68 -6.85
N PRO A 56 4.22 -7.56 -7.55
CA PRO A 56 5.42 -8.34 -7.22
C PRO A 56 6.04 -7.99 -5.86
N ASN A 57 5.64 -6.87 -5.23
CA ASN A 57 6.11 -6.50 -3.91
C ASN A 57 5.30 -7.14 -2.78
N VAL A 58 4.19 -7.79 -3.10
CA VAL A 58 3.29 -8.43 -2.14
C VAL A 58 3.32 -9.93 -2.40
N LYS A 59 3.74 -10.70 -1.41
CA LYS A 59 3.73 -12.17 -1.49
C LYS A 59 2.34 -12.73 -1.18
N GLN A 60 1.68 -12.17 -0.17
CA GLN A 60 0.36 -12.62 0.26
C GLN A 60 -0.34 -11.52 1.05
N VAL A 61 -1.65 -11.42 0.85
CA VAL A 61 -2.57 -10.75 1.76
C VAL A 61 -3.58 -11.80 2.22
N LYS A 62 -3.86 -11.84 3.51
CA LYS A 62 -4.88 -12.72 4.09
C LYS A 62 -5.78 -11.92 5.02
N VAL A 63 -7.10 -12.02 4.83
CA VAL A 63 -8.07 -11.47 5.79
C VAL A 63 -8.21 -12.47 6.94
N LEU A 64 -7.74 -12.08 8.13
CA LEU A 64 -7.82 -12.90 9.33
C LEU A 64 -9.21 -12.87 9.95
N GLN A 65 -9.86 -11.70 9.95
CA GLN A 65 -11.17 -11.50 10.54
C GLN A 65 -11.86 -10.27 9.92
N LYS A 66 -13.16 -10.37 9.63
CA LYS A 66 -14.03 -9.22 9.35
C LYS A 66 -14.87 -8.89 10.57
N ILE A 67 -15.07 -7.61 10.84
CA ILE A 67 -15.81 -7.06 11.98
C ILE A 67 -16.80 -6.02 11.45
N GLY A 68 -18.09 -6.37 11.40
CA GLY A 68 -19.08 -5.51 10.75
C GLY A 68 -18.89 -5.45 9.24
N GLU A 69 -19.28 -4.33 8.64
CA GLU A 69 -19.24 -4.14 7.18
C GLU A 69 -17.84 -3.67 6.71
N ASP A 70 -17.26 -2.69 7.41
CA ASP A 70 -16.09 -1.95 6.88
C ASP A 70 -14.76 -2.35 7.53
N THR A 71 -14.78 -3.00 8.70
CA THR A 71 -13.55 -3.25 9.48
C THR A 71 -13.02 -4.67 9.27
N MET A 72 -11.72 -4.79 9.05
CA MET A 72 -11.05 -6.08 8.93
C MET A 72 -9.65 -6.09 9.54
N ILE A 73 -9.20 -7.28 9.92
CA ILE A 73 -7.82 -7.55 10.34
C ILE A 73 -7.14 -8.33 9.20
N THR A 74 -6.00 -7.83 8.71
CA THR A 74 -5.23 -8.44 7.64
C THR A 74 -3.87 -8.92 8.13
N HIS A 75 -3.37 -10.00 7.53
CA HIS A 75 -1.96 -10.40 7.55
C HIS A 75 -1.37 -10.21 6.16
N GLU A 76 -0.36 -9.36 6.04
CA GLU A 76 0.24 -8.95 4.77
C GLU A 76 1.72 -9.30 4.79
N VAL A 77 2.18 -10.08 3.81
CA VAL A 77 3.57 -10.53 3.68
C VAL A 77 4.19 -9.85 2.46
N SER A 78 5.26 -9.09 2.66
CA SER A 78 6.02 -8.49 1.56
C SER A 78 6.84 -9.55 0.83
N ALA A 79 7.02 -9.37 -0.47
CA ALA A 79 7.98 -10.15 -1.23
C ALA A 79 9.43 -9.82 -0.82
N GLU A 80 10.37 -10.67 -1.21
CA GLU A 80 11.79 -10.39 -1.03
C GLU A 80 12.23 -9.25 -1.96
N THR A 81 13.19 -8.43 -1.52
CA THR A 81 13.74 -7.37 -2.35
C THR A 81 14.90 -7.89 -3.20
N ALA A 82 15.13 -7.27 -4.36
CA ALA A 82 16.25 -7.66 -5.23
C ALA A 82 17.59 -7.62 -4.48
N GLY A 83 18.29 -8.76 -4.45
CA GLY A 83 19.57 -8.91 -3.75
C GLY A 83 19.48 -9.09 -2.23
N ASN A 84 18.28 -9.24 -1.67
CA ASN A 84 18.03 -9.48 -0.24
C ASN A 84 18.69 -8.45 0.70
N VAL A 85 18.89 -7.21 0.21
CA VAL A 85 19.43 -6.11 1.01
C VAL A 85 18.45 -5.71 2.10
N VAL A 86 17.15 -5.84 1.84
CA VAL A 86 16.09 -5.67 2.83
C VAL A 86 15.39 -7.00 3.03
N GLY A 87 15.48 -7.53 4.25
CA GLY A 87 14.83 -8.80 4.61
C GLY A 87 13.30 -8.73 4.50
N PRO A 88 12.63 -9.86 4.22
CA PRO A 88 11.17 -9.91 4.12
C PRO A 88 10.51 -9.49 5.44
N ARG A 89 9.34 -8.85 5.35
CA ARG A 89 8.55 -8.45 6.52
C ARG A 89 7.10 -8.87 6.35
N ASP A 90 6.46 -9.14 7.46
CA ASP A 90 5.02 -9.31 7.53
C ASP A 90 4.39 -8.30 8.49
N PHE A 91 3.09 -8.10 8.32
CA PHE A 91 2.33 -7.09 9.05
C PHE A 91 0.97 -7.67 9.44
N VAL A 92 0.55 -7.41 10.68
CA VAL A 92 -0.83 -7.64 11.12
C VAL A 92 -1.45 -6.28 11.41
N SER A 93 -2.47 -5.91 10.64
CA SER A 93 -3.05 -4.57 10.68
C SER A 93 -4.57 -4.62 10.77
N VAL A 94 -5.17 -3.65 11.47
CA VAL A 94 -6.61 -3.37 11.36
C VAL A 94 -6.81 -2.29 10.29
N ARG A 95 -7.79 -2.49 9.41
CA ARG A 95 -8.12 -1.59 8.31
C ARG A 95 -9.62 -1.32 8.29
N CYS A 96 -9.99 -0.11 7.91
CA CYS A 96 -11.37 0.29 7.61
C CYS A 96 -11.41 0.58 6.12
N ALA A 97 -12.29 -0.09 5.40
CA ALA A 97 -12.47 0.08 3.96
C ALA A 97 -13.89 0.56 3.67
#